data_AF-A0A2S7NY31-F1
#
_entry.id   AF-A0A2S7NY31-F1
#
_cell.length_a   1.000
_cell.length_b   1.000
_cell.length_c   1.000
_cell.angle_alpha   90.00
_cell.angle_beta   90.00
_cell.angle_gamma   90.00
#
_symmetry.space_group_name_H-M   'P 1'
#
loop_
_entity.id
_entity.type
_entity.pdbx_description
1 polymer ?
#
loop_
_entity_poly.entity_id
_entity_poly.type
_entity_poly.pdbx_seq_one_letter_code
_entity_poly.pdbx_strand_id
1 'polypeptide(L)'
;MAYLAFKVLQKGGKVGHRLFFFLYVFFFALGTFIGNDPIILSGTAFLAYMTRVSSNIIHPRAWIHTQFAIANIASAILVSSNPTNLVLSGAFGIKFIVYTANMIVPVVVTAIVLFPFLLYIVFADESLIPYSIKMHELSEEAKAKKPVNPNIPNARGNAQEEEKKLAEDKLLSLEEIMNPFLDKGGAAFGAVIMAATLVTLLAINAASQSEGEHPVYWVTLPAAFVMFCWEVGFGWFRRHETREIARKGRREIELSRERREEEMREMNAQSGLKETGAGTSRGRVEGHGGIGADDDSNSGFDSNNLTTIPTIVVAGEDDRSITISTPKSEPYQAKSSASINEKQETTSAERATSSEVDERAPPSHSPHDTAPPHEDNRATLVSLLADAYRWCQETFPTVTAVVAHLPFALVPFAFSMFVLVQALVTKGWVPVFAYGWDHWVAKTGTVGAIGGMGFLSVILCNFAGTNIGTTILLCRVIQAWRSIHEQSQIPITNRTFWATVYSMAIGVNYGAFSTAFSASLAGLLWRDILARKYIYVRRLDFARVNLPIIAIAMAVGCAVLVGQVYIVRGDEPYVWEKI
;
A
#
# COMPACT_ATOMS: atom_id res chain seq x y z
N MET A 1 6.18 -14.91 -8.38
CA MET A 1 6.48 -15.28 -6.98
C MET A 1 5.59 -16.40 -6.44
N ALA A 2 4.25 -16.27 -6.48
CA ALA A 2 3.28 -17.18 -5.84
C ALA A 2 3.59 -18.69 -5.92
N TYR A 3 3.92 -19.23 -7.09
CA TYR A 3 4.30 -20.65 -7.28
C TYR A 3 5.43 -21.13 -6.35
N LEU A 4 6.45 -20.29 -6.15
CA LEU A 4 7.59 -20.62 -5.29
C LEU A 4 7.20 -20.55 -3.81
N ALA A 5 6.39 -19.56 -3.42
CA ALA A 5 5.85 -19.48 -2.05
C ALA A 5 4.97 -20.69 -1.71
N PHE A 6 4.13 -21.14 -2.65
CA PHE A 6 3.33 -22.37 -2.52
C PHE A 6 4.22 -23.63 -2.40
N LYS A 7 5.28 -23.75 -3.20
CA LYS A 7 6.28 -24.84 -3.06
C LYS A 7 7.02 -24.79 -1.72
N VAL A 8 7.36 -23.59 -1.20
CA VAL A 8 7.95 -23.41 0.12
C VAL A 8 6.98 -23.83 1.22
N LEU A 9 5.69 -23.50 1.09
CA LEU A 9 4.63 -23.91 2.02
C LEU A 9 4.49 -25.45 2.08
N GLN A 10 4.39 -26.10 0.91
CA GLN A 10 4.35 -27.57 0.81
C GLN A 10 5.60 -28.24 1.42
N LYS A 11 6.80 -27.69 1.19
CA LYS A 11 8.08 -28.26 1.68
C LYS A 11 8.35 -27.94 3.16
N GLY A 12 7.90 -26.80 3.66
CA GLY A 12 7.94 -26.44 5.08
C GLY A 12 7.07 -27.39 5.91
N GLY A 13 5.86 -27.64 5.43
CA GLY A 13 4.93 -28.63 5.98
C GLY A 13 4.53 -28.34 7.43
N LYS A 14 4.16 -29.40 8.16
CA LYS A 14 3.55 -29.33 9.51
C LYS A 14 4.47 -28.79 10.64
N VAL A 15 5.63 -28.19 10.35
CA VAL A 15 6.60 -27.68 11.36
C VAL A 15 6.82 -26.19 11.16
N GLY A 16 6.33 -25.37 12.09
CA GLY A 16 6.23 -23.92 11.89
C GLY A 16 7.57 -23.18 11.94
N HIS A 17 8.46 -23.52 12.88
CA HIS A 17 9.84 -22.98 12.90
C HIS A 17 10.60 -23.25 11.59
N ARG A 18 10.39 -24.43 10.96
CA ARG A 18 11.00 -24.79 9.68
C ARG A 18 10.39 -24.01 8.52
N LEU A 19 9.07 -23.80 8.51
CA LEU A 19 8.41 -22.93 7.53
C LEU A 19 8.89 -21.47 7.67
N PHE A 20 9.04 -20.97 8.90
CA PHE A 20 9.56 -19.63 9.18
C PHE A 20 10.98 -19.45 8.65
N PHE A 21 11.88 -20.41 8.87
CA PHE A 21 13.22 -20.42 8.27
C PHE A 21 13.19 -20.46 6.74
N PHE A 22 12.40 -21.34 6.12
CA PHE A 22 12.33 -21.41 4.66
C PHE A 22 11.74 -20.13 4.03
N LEU A 23 10.75 -19.50 4.66
CA LEU A 23 10.21 -18.22 4.22
C LEU A 23 11.21 -17.07 4.43
N TYR A 24 11.96 -17.06 5.53
CA TYR A 24 13.04 -16.09 5.77
C TYR A 24 14.10 -16.13 4.65
N VAL A 25 14.64 -17.32 4.38
CA VAL A 25 15.64 -17.54 3.31
C VAL A 25 15.06 -17.23 1.93
N PHE A 26 13.79 -17.58 1.69
CA PHE A 26 13.09 -17.26 0.43
C PHE A 26 12.96 -15.75 0.20
N PHE A 27 12.50 -14.98 1.21
CA PHE A 27 12.36 -13.53 1.09
C PHE A 27 13.72 -12.82 1.03
N PHE A 28 14.75 -13.32 1.73
CA PHE A 28 16.13 -12.83 1.58
C PHE A 28 16.68 -13.05 0.16
N ALA A 29 16.57 -14.28 -0.36
CA ALA A 29 17.06 -14.63 -1.69
C ALA A 29 16.34 -13.84 -2.80
N LEU A 30 15.01 -13.70 -2.72
CA LEU A 30 14.29 -12.84 -3.66
C LEU A 30 14.67 -11.35 -3.50
N GLY A 31 14.84 -10.85 -2.28
CA GLY A 31 15.10 -9.42 -2.01
C GLY A 31 16.45 -8.96 -2.56
N THR A 32 17.42 -9.88 -2.56
CA THR A 32 18.74 -9.69 -3.18
C THR A 32 18.63 -9.39 -4.68
N PHE A 33 17.82 -10.16 -5.43
CA PHE A 33 17.79 -10.10 -6.91
C PHE A 33 16.63 -9.30 -7.51
N ILE A 34 15.48 -9.22 -6.84
CA ILE A 34 14.24 -8.62 -7.35
C ILE A 34 13.92 -7.29 -6.64
N GLY A 35 14.55 -7.05 -5.48
CA GLY A 35 14.31 -5.87 -4.65
C GLY A 35 13.16 -6.03 -3.66
N ASN A 36 13.05 -5.04 -2.79
CA ASN A 36 12.11 -5.02 -1.66
C ASN A 36 10.64 -4.83 -2.11
N ASP A 37 10.36 -3.87 -3.00
CA ASP A 37 8.99 -3.46 -3.36
C ASP A 37 8.12 -4.60 -3.94
N PRO A 38 8.58 -5.42 -4.92
CA PRO A 38 7.76 -6.49 -5.49
C PRO A 38 7.47 -7.63 -4.50
N ILE A 39 8.36 -7.82 -3.51
CA ILE A 39 8.22 -8.80 -2.43
C ILE A 39 7.27 -8.29 -1.36
N ILE A 40 7.29 -7.00 -1.07
CA ILE A 40 6.32 -6.41 -0.14
C ILE A 40 4.92 -6.41 -0.79
N LEU A 41 4.81 -6.14 -2.08
CA LEU A 41 3.54 -6.23 -2.81
C LEU A 41 2.98 -7.67 -2.87
N SER A 42 3.82 -8.67 -3.19
CA SER A 42 3.37 -10.07 -3.34
C SER A 42 3.33 -10.86 -2.03
N GLY A 43 4.37 -10.70 -1.20
CA GLY A 43 4.64 -11.47 0.00
C GLY A 43 3.78 -11.05 1.19
N THR A 44 3.53 -9.75 1.38
CA THR A 44 2.66 -9.25 2.46
C THR A 44 1.24 -9.81 2.31
N ALA A 45 0.71 -9.81 1.07
CA ALA A 45 -0.60 -10.37 0.76
C ALA A 45 -0.66 -11.89 0.96
N PHE A 46 0.36 -12.63 0.49
CA PHE A 46 0.49 -14.08 0.72
C PHE A 46 0.55 -14.45 2.21
N LEU A 47 1.34 -13.72 3.01
CA LEU A 47 1.50 -13.99 4.43
C LEU A 47 0.24 -13.66 5.23
N ALA A 48 -0.34 -12.47 5.03
CA ALA A 48 -1.60 -12.04 5.65
C ALA A 48 -2.70 -13.11 5.50
N TYR A 49 -2.80 -13.65 4.29
CA TYR A 49 -3.67 -14.78 3.99
C TYR A 49 -3.24 -16.08 4.71
N MET A 50 -1.98 -16.50 4.58
CA MET A 50 -1.47 -17.78 5.14
C MET A 50 -1.72 -17.87 6.65
N THR A 51 -1.51 -16.75 7.36
CA THR A 51 -1.73 -16.63 8.80
C THR A 51 -3.21 -16.65 9.19
N ARG A 52 -4.13 -16.33 8.27
CA ARG A 52 -5.60 -16.34 8.51
C ARG A 52 -6.21 -17.73 8.32
N VAL A 53 -5.57 -18.55 7.49
CA VAL A 53 -5.95 -19.96 7.20
C VAL A 53 -5.34 -20.96 8.17
N SER A 54 -4.17 -20.65 8.75
CA SER A 54 -3.63 -21.45 9.85
C SER A 54 -4.55 -21.38 11.06
N SER A 55 -5.05 -22.52 11.51
CA SER A 55 -5.96 -22.61 12.66
C SER A 55 -5.30 -22.31 14.01
N ASN A 56 -3.97 -22.12 14.04
CA ASN A 56 -3.18 -21.97 15.25
C ASN A 56 -2.09 -20.88 15.20
N ILE A 57 -2.16 -19.94 14.25
CA ILE A 57 -1.41 -18.68 14.31
C ILE A 57 -2.39 -17.59 14.75
N ILE A 58 -2.27 -17.10 15.98
CA ILE A 58 -3.25 -16.13 16.54
C ILE A 58 -2.98 -14.72 16.01
N HIS A 59 -1.71 -14.37 15.82
CA HIS A 59 -1.30 -13.06 15.34
C HIS A 59 -0.26 -13.15 14.21
N PRO A 60 -0.47 -12.47 13.07
CA PRO A 60 0.40 -12.57 11.90
C PRO A 60 1.74 -11.81 12.04
N ARG A 61 1.94 -11.14 13.20
CA ARG A 61 2.98 -10.13 13.42
C ARG A 61 4.38 -10.64 13.08
N ALA A 62 4.77 -11.79 13.62
CA ALA A 62 6.11 -12.35 13.41
C ALA A 62 6.46 -12.54 11.94
N TRP A 63 5.58 -13.20 11.19
CA TRP A 63 5.76 -13.50 9.77
C TRP A 63 5.88 -12.24 8.93
N ILE A 64 4.96 -11.29 9.12
CA ILE A 64 4.82 -10.12 8.23
C ILE A 64 5.86 -9.04 8.55
N HIS A 65 6.20 -8.81 9.83
CA HIS A 65 7.31 -7.93 10.19
C HIS A 65 8.67 -8.52 9.78
N THR A 66 8.86 -9.83 9.92
CA THR A 66 10.08 -10.52 9.46
C THR A 66 10.26 -10.38 7.95
N GLN A 67 9.21 -10.61 7.16
CA GLN A 67 9.24 -10.45 5.70
C GLN A 67 9.53 -9.01 5.28
N PHE A 68 8.98 -8.02 6.00
CA PHE A 68 9.22 -6.61 5.73
C PHE A 68 10.66 -6.20 6.07
N ALA A 69 11.20 -6.62 7.22
CA ALA A 69 12.59 -6.36 7.58
C ALA A 69 13.56 -7.05 6.60
N ILE A 70 13.40 -8.36 6.34
CA ILE A 70 14.39 -9.12 5.56
C ILE A 70 14.40 -8.73 4.08
N ALA A 71 13.27 -8.31 3.50
CA ALA A 71 13.22 -7.80 2.13
C ALA A 71 14.02 -6.50 1.96
N ASN A 72 13.93 -5.57 2.93
CA ASN A 72 14.68 -4.31 2.93
C ASN A 72 16.16 -4.50 3.34
N ILE A 73 16.48 -5.50 4.16
CA ILE A 73 17.87 -5.90 4.44
C ILE A 73 18.53 -6.45 3.17
N ALA A 74 17.88 -7.42 2.51
CA ALA A 74 18.43 -8.09 1.34
C ALA A 74 18.60 -7.17 0.12
N SER A 75 17.71 -6.19 -0.07
CA SER A 75 17.81 -5.22 -1.15
C SER A 75 19.05 -4.33 -1.09
N ALA A 76 19.76 -4.29 0.04
CA ALA A 76 21.03 -3.55 0.19
C ALA A 76 22.22 -4.17 -0.56
N ILE A 77 22.11 -5.41 -1.07
CA ILE A 77 23.25 -6.12 -1.70
C ILE A 77 23.54 -5.61 -3.12
N LEU A 78 22.51 -5.45 -3.97
CA LEU A 78 22.68 -5.05 -5.37
C LEU A 78 22.19 -3.62 -5.61
N VAL A 79 22.89 -2.90 -6.50
CA VAL A 79 22.50 -1.52 -6.89
C VAL A 79 21.13 -1.47 -7.58
N SER A 80 20.76 -2.52 -8.32
CA SER A 80 19.46 -2.64 -9.00
C SER A 80 18.28 -2.90 -8.07
N SER A 81 18.51 -3.36 -6.83
CA SER A 81 17.46 -3.94 -5.98
C SER A 81 16.79 -2.93 -5.03
N ASN A 82 17.25 -1.68 -5.00
CA ASN A 82 16.58 -0.57 -4.32
C ASN A 82 16.95 0.76 -5.00
N PRO A 83 15.99 1.64 -5.35
CA PRO A 83 16.28 2.97 -5.89
C PRO A 83 17.27 3.81 -5.06
N THR A 84 17.35 3.61 -3.73
CA THR A 84 18.38 4.25 -2.88
C THR A 84 19.79 3.90 -3.35
N ASN A 85 20.02 2.65 -3.72
CA ASN A 85 21.36 2.16 -4.07
C ASN A 85 21.81 2.73 -5.41
N LEU A 86 20.87 2.89 -6.35
CA LEU A 86 21.12 3.53 -7.64
C LEU A 86 21.47 5.03 -7.48
N VAL A 87 20.73 5.75 -6.63
CA VAL A 87 21.03 7.16 -6.29
C VAL A 87 22.41 7.29 -5.62
N LEU A 88 22.75 6.37 -4.72
CA LEU A 88 24.02 6.34 -4.00
C LEU A 88 25.20 5.99 -4.94
N SER A 89 25.05 4.95 -5.76
CA SER A 89 26.02 4.52 -6.77
C SER A 89 26.35 5.67 -7.74
N GLY A 90 25.33 6.31 -8.33
CA GLY A 90 25.51 7.44 -9.23
C GLY A 90 26.04 8.71 -8.55
N ALA A 91 25.79 8.92 -7.25
CA ALA A 91 26.32 10.07 -6.52
C ALA A 91 27.84 9.98 -6.22
N PHE A 92 28.45 8.79 -6.32
CA PHE A 92 29.87 8.57 -6.02
C PHE A 92 30.62 7.71 -7.06
N GLY A 93 30.06 7.52 -8.27
CA GLY A 93 30.69 6.75 -9.35
C GLY A 93 30.96 5.27 -9.00
N ILE A 94 30.12 4.66 -8.16
CA ILE A 94 30.39 3.30 -7.64
C ILE A 94 29.91 2.25 -8.64
N LYS A 95 30.85 1.57 -9.30
CA LYS A 95 30.57 0.37 -10.11
C LYS A 95 29.82 -0.67 -9.27
N PHE A 96 28.78 -1.27 -9.85
CA PHE A 96 27.82 -2.15 -9.19
C PHE A 96 28.50 -3.37 -8.57
N ILE A 97 29.52 -3.92 -9.22
CA ILE A 97 30.31 -5.04 -8.68
C ILE A 97 31.12 -4.61 -7.44
N VAL A 98 31.68 -3.40 -7.43
CA VAL A 98 32.43 -2.85 -6.28
C VAL A 98 31.49 -2.54 -5.12
N TYR A 99 30.32 -1.95 -5.39
CA TYR A 99 29.24 -1.78 -4.40
C TYR A 99 28.85 -3.13 -3.78
N THR A 100 28.49 -4.11 -4.63
CA THR A 100 28.04 -5.44 -4.20
C THR A 100 29.10 -6.14 -3.34
N ALA A 101 30.38 -6.10 -3.75
CA ALA A 101 31.47 -6.73 -3.01
C ALA A 101 31.69 -6.12 -1.61
N ASN A 102 31.43 -4.81 -1.43
CA ASN A 102 31.56 -4.15 -0.13
C ASN A 102 30.27 -4.27 0.73
N MET A 103 29.10 -4.51 0.12
CA MET A 103 27.82 -4.60 0.81
C MET A 103 27.40 -6.03 1.20
N ILE A 104 27.82 -7.04 0.42
CA ILE A 104 27.34 -8.43 0.61
C ILE A 104 27.68 -9.01 1.98
N VAL A 105 28.89 -8.77 2.50
CA VAL A 105 29.34 -9.33 3.79
C VAL A 105 28.54 -8.79 4.99
N PRO A 106 28.44 -7.46 5.24
CA PRO A 106 27.66 -6.96 6.38
C PRO A 106 26.18 -7.32 6.26
N VAL A 107 25.61 -7.39 5.06
CA VAL A 107 24.19 -7.74 4.88
C VAL A 107 23.93 -9.23 5.11
N VAL A 108 24.77 -10.13 4.58
CA VAL A 108 24.64 -11.58 4.80
C VAL A 108 24.87 -11.94 6.28
N VAL A 109 25.89 -11.36 6.93
CA VAL A 109 26.13 -11.61 8.36
C VAL A 109 24.98 -11.03 9.20
N THR A 110 24.43 -9.86 8.85
CA THR A 110 23.23 -9.32 9.50
C THR A 110 22.05 -10.29 9.39
N ALA A 111 21.77 -10.86 8.20
CA ALA A 111 20.70 -11.82 8.03
C ALA A 111 20.91 -13.12 8.82
N ILE A 112 22.14 -13.64 8.87
CA ILE A 112 22.49 -14.84 9.64
C ILE A 112 22.28 -14.61 11.15
N VAL A 113 22.74 -13.47 11.68
CA VAL A 113 22.61 -13.16 13.12
C VAL A 113 21.19 -12.73 13.49
N LEU A 114 20.46 -12.02 12.61
CA LEU A 114 19.12 -11.55 12.91
C LEU A 114 18.10 -12.70 13.01
N PHE A 115 18.25 -13.78 12.24
CA PHE A 115 17.32 -14.91 12.27
C PHE A 115 17.07 -15.52 13.67
N PRO A 116 18.09 -15.95 14.44
CA PRO A 116 17.87 -16.48 15.79
C PRO A 116 17.35 -15.42 16.77
N PHE A 117 17.73 -14.14 16.63
CA PHE A 117 17.14 -13.07 17.45
C PHE A 117 15.64 -12.89 17.17
N LEU A 118 15.21 -12.96 15.89
CA LEU A 118 13.80 -12.91 15.55
C LEU A 118 13.04 -14.10 16.13
N LEU A 119 13.58 -15.31 15.99
CA LEU A 119 12.91 -16.55 16.39
C LEU A 119 12.86 -16.76 17.91
N TYR A 120 13.93 -16.46 18.64
CA TYR A 120 14.08 -16.82 20.05
C TYR A 120 14.04 -15.63 21.02
N ILE A 121 13.99 -14.38 20.54
CA ILE A 121 13.96 -13.18 21.40
C ILE A 121 12.80 -12.24 21.03
N VAL A 122 12.66 -11.83 19.75
CA VAL A 122 11.63 -10.86 19.33
C VAL A 122 10.25 -11.53 19.17
N PHE A 123 10.20 -12.77 18.67
CA PHE A 123 8.98 -13.53 18.44
C PHE A 123 9.00 -14.91 19.13
N ALA A 124 9.58 -14.97 20.33
CA ALA A 124 9.73 -16.18 21.14
C ALA A 124 8.39 -16.80 21.62
N ASP A 125 7.27 -16.08 21.47
CA ASP A 125 5.93 -16.56 21.81
C ASP A 125 5.41 -17.55 20.74
N GLU A 126 5.07 -18.76 21.19
CA GLU A 126 4.51 -19.84 20.38
C GLU A 126 3.19 -19.45 19.70
N SER A 127 2.45 -18.46 20.20
CA SER A 127 1.24 -17.91 19.56
C SER A 127 1.54 -17.22 18.21
N LEU A 128 2.80 -16.82 18.00
CA LEU A 128 3.31 -16.15 16.81
C LEU A 128 3.99 -17.12 15.85
N ILE A 129 4.87 -17.99 16.34
CA ILE A 129 5.61 -18.99 15.55
C ILE A 129 5.46 -20.39 16.18
N PRO A 130 4.30 -21.06 16.00
CA PRO A 130 4.02 -22.32 16.65
C PRO A 130 4.94 -23.45 16.15
N TYR A 131 5.21 -24.44 17.00
CA TYR A 131 6.02 -25.61 16.62
C TYR A 131 5.39 -26.42 15.47
N SER A 132 4.07 -26.57 15.48
CA SER A 132 3.29 -27.26 14.44
C SER A 132 2.31 -26.31 13.75
N ILE A 133 2.08 -26.48 12.45
CA ILE A 133 1.10 -25.69 11.69
C ILE A 133 -0.02 -26.61 11.19
N LYS A 134 -1.25 -26.27 11.60
CA LYS A 134 -2.50 -26.90 11.15
C LYS A 134 -3.19 -25.97 10.15
N MET A 135 -2.84 -26.15 8.88
CA MET A 135 -3.59 -25.59 7.75
C MET A 135 -4.99 -26.22 7.69
N HIS A 136 -5.99 -25.45 7.30
CA HIS A 136 -7.27 -26.02 6.86
C HIS A 136 -7.07 -26.65 5.46
N GLU A 137 -7.62 -27.83 5.21
CA GLU A 137 -7.58 -28.47 3.89
C GLU A 137 -8.93 -28.31 3.19
N LEU A 138 -8.91 -28.00 1.89
CA LEU A 138 -10.13 -27.94 1.07
C LEU A 138 -10.84 -29.30 0.95
N SER A 139 -12.13 -29.26 0.66
CA SER A 139 -12.84 -30.36 0.02
C SER A 139 -12.26 -30.68 -1.36
N GLU A 140 -12.40 -31.92 -1.82
CA GLU A 140 -11.89 -32.33 -3.14
C GLU A 140 -12.55 -31.57 -4.30
N GLU A 141 -13.79 -31.12 -4.14
CA GLU A 141 -14.53 -30.33 -5.14
C GLU A 141 -13.83 -28.99 -5.43
N ALA A 142 -13.42 -28.26 -4.39
CA ALA A 142 -12.71 -26.99 -4.53
C ALA A 142 -11.27 -27.18 -5.06
N LYS A 143 -10.65 -28.34 -4.78
CA LYS A 143 -9.37 -28.74 -5.40
C LYS A 143 -9.52 -29.06 -6.90
N ALA A 144 -10.69 -29.57 -7.33
CA ALA A 144 -10.97 -30.00 -8.71
C ALA A 144 -11.38 -28.86 -9.67
N LYS A 145 -11.81 -27.71 -9.14
CA LYS A 145 -12.15 -26.50 -9.91
C LYS A 145 -10.97 -26.01 -10.75
N LYS A 146 -11.21 -25.32 -11.87
CA LYS A 146 -10.12 -24.69 -12.64
C LYS A 146 -9.77 -23.32 -12.06
N PRO A 147 -8.49 -22.99 -11.84
CA PRO A 147 -8.10 -21.69 -11.31
C PRO A 147 -8.30 -20.58 -12.35
N VAL A 148 -8.91 -19.47 -11.94
CA VAL A 148 -9.26 -18.34 -12.81
C VAL A 148 -8.30 -17.17 -12.57
N ASN A 149 -7.88 -16.48 -13.64
CA ASN A 149 -6.95 -15.36 -13.56
C ASN A 149 -7.56 -14.18 -12.78
N PRO A 150 -7.00 -13.79 -11.62
CA PRO A 150 -7.56 -12.71 -10.78
C PRO A 150 -7.46 -11.32 -11.41
N ASN A 151 -6.65 -11.16 -12.48
CA ASN A 151 -6.52 -9.89 -13.21
C ASN A 151 -7.65 -9.66 -14.24
N ILE A 152 -8.51 -10.65 -14.49
CA ILE A 152 -9.67 -10.49 -15.39
C ILE A 152 -10.82 -9.83 -14.59
N PRO A 153 -11.41 -8.72 -15.07
CA PRO A 153 -12.47 -8.03 -14.34
C PRO A 153 -13.70 -8.94 -14.15
N ASN A 154 -14.29 -8.90 -12.96
CA ASN A 154 -15.47 -9.65 -12.52
C ASN A 154 -15.37 -11.19 -12.62
N ALA A 155 -14.18 -11.76 -12.85
CA ALA A 155 -13.99 -13.18 -13.13
C ALA A 155 -14.31 -14.18 -11.99
N ARG A 156 -14.82 -13.69 -10.86
CA ARG A 156 -15.31 -14.47 -9.70
C ARG A 156 -16.83 -14.45 -9.54
N GLY A 157 -17.55 -13.70 -10.36
CA GLY A 157 -18.98 -13.48 -10.20
C GLY A 157 -19.32 -12.99 -8.78
N ASN A 158 -20.25 -13.69 -8.13
CA ASN A 158 -20.81 -13.29 -6.83
C ASN A 158 -19.86 -13.44 -5.64
N ALA A 159 -18.86 -14.32 -5.73
CA ALA A 159 -17.93 -14.57 -4.64
C ALA A 159 -17.19 -13.29 -4.20
N GLN A 160 -16.98 -12.34 -5.12
CA GLN A 160 -16.30 -11.07 -4.84
C GLN A 160 -17.22 -9.99 -4.21
N GLU A 161 -18.55 -10.19 -4.21
CA GLU A 161 -19.48 -9.43 -3.36
C GLU A 161 -19.76 -10.13 -2.03
N GLU A 162 -19.67 -11.47 -1.98
CA GLU A 162 -19.74 -12.26 -0.76
C GLU A 162 -18.49 -12.07 0.13
N GLU A 163 -17.31 -11.86 -0.48
CA GLU A 163 -16.07 -11.34 0.15
C GLU A 163 -16.31 -10.05 0.98
N LYS A 164 -17.39 -9.30 0.75
CA LYS A 164 -17.77 -8.10 1.52
C LYS A 164 -18.88 -8.32 2.56
N LYS A 165 -19.58 -9.46 2.57
CA LYS A 165 -20.83 -9.64 3.31
C LYS A 165 -20.79 -10.70 4.43
N LEU A 166 -19.94 -11.73 4.36
CA LEU A 166 -19.89 -12.77 5.40
C LEU A 166 -18.51 -12.88 6.06
N ALA A 167 -18.53 -13.26 7.35
CA ALA A 167 -17.34 -13.65 8.11
C ALA A 167 -16.75 -15.02 7.70
N GLU A 168 -17.32 -15.68 6.68
CA GLU A 168 -16.86 -16.95 6.08
C GLU A 168 -15.67 -16.78 5.09
N ASP A 169 -15.04 -15.60 5.16
CA ASP A 169 -13.73 -15.13 4.66
C ASP A 169 -12.59 -16.17 4.60
N LYS A 170 -12.74 -17.34 5.25
CA LYS A 170 -11.77 -18.44 5.30
C LYS A 170 -11.86 -19.41 4.13
N LEU A 171 -13.03 -19.70 3.54
CA LEU A 171 -13.19 -20.81 2.59
C LEU A 171 -12.97 -20.40 1.11
N LEU A 172 -13.57 -19.31 0.66
CA LEU A 172 -13.35 -18.79 -0.70
C LEU A 172 -11.89 -18.38 -0.91
N SER A 173 -11.26 -17.81 0.12
CA SER A 173 -9.82 -17.51 0.09
C SER A 173 -8.94 -18.78 0.17
N LEU A 174 -9.43 -19.88 0.75
CA LEU A 174 -8.74 -21.18 0.75
C LEU A 174 -8.62 -21.76 -0.67
N GLU A 175 -9.67 -21.62 -1.47
CA GLU A 175 -9.69 -22.01 -2.88
C GLU A 175 -8.60 -21.27 -3.68
N GLU A 176 -8.47 -19.95 -3.50
CA GLU A 176 -7.54 -19.09 -4.25
C GLU A 176 -6.05 -19.46 -4.09
N ILE A 177 -5.63 -20.03 -2.95
CA ILE A 177 -4.19 -20.26 -2.67
C ILE A 177 -3.83 -21.75 -2.61
N MET A 178 -4.79 -22.66 -2.36
CA MET A 178 -4.57 -24.09 -2.62
C MET A 178 -4.65 -24.43 -4.12
N ASN A 179 -5.40 -23.64 -4.90
CA ASN A 179 -5.48 -23.74 -6.35
C ASN A 179 -5.24 -22.36 -7.02
N PRO A 180 -4.00 -21.82 -6.94
CA PRO A 180 -3.70 -20.50 -7.46
C PRO A 180 -3.64 -20.48 -8.99
N PHE A 181 -4.08 -19.38 -9.60
CA PHE A 181 -3.84 -19.15 -11.03
C PHE A 181 -2.35 -18.95 -11.28
N LEU A 182 -1.75 -19.90 -12.00
CA LEU A 182 -0.33 -19.94 -12.30
C LEU A 182 -0.11 -19.95 -13.80
N ASP A 183 0.14 -18.77 -14.38
CA ASP A 183 0.69 -18.69 -15.73
C ASP A 183 2.17 -19.14 -15.71
N LYS A 184 2.36 -20.45 -15.84
CA LYS A 184 3.69 -21.07 -15.89
C LYS A 184 4.49 -20.62 -17.11
N GLY A 185 3.82 -20.21 -18.19
CA GLY A 185 4.46 -19.75 -19.44
C GLY A 185 5.03 -18.34 -19.26
N GLY A 186 4.17 -17.37 -18.95
CA GLY A 186 4.58 -15.98 -18.69
C GLY A 186 5.57 -15.88 -17.52
N ALA A 187 5.38 -16.65 -16.44
CA ALA A 187 6.31 -16.67 -15.31
C ALA A 187 7.69 -17.28 -15.66
N ALA A 188 7.76 -18.29 -16.54
CA ALA A 188 9.03 -18.84 -16.99
C ALA A 188 9.76 -17.88 -17.95
N PHE A 189 9.05 -17.33 -18.93
CA PHE A 189 9.59 -16.35 -19.87
C PHE A 189 10.12 -15.10 -19.14
N GLY A 190 9.31 -14.52 -18.25
CA GLY A 190 9.70 -13.38 -17.41
C GLY A 190 10.87 -13.67 -16.48
N ALA A 191 10.98 -14.88 -15.92
CA ALA A 191 12.13 -15.26 -15.12
C ALA A 191 13.42 -15.35 -15.96
N VAL A 192 13.35 -15.88 -17.19
CA VAL A 192 14.49 -15.93 -18.12
C VAL A 192 14.93 -14.54 -18.55
N ILE A 193 13.99 -13.67 -18.97
CA ILE A 193 14.31 -12.29 -19.36
C ILE A 193 14.89 -11.51 -18.18
N MET A 194 14.33 -11.63 -16.97
CA MET A 194 14.84 -10.96 -15.77
C MET A 194 16.25 -11.46 -15.40
N ALA A 195 16.51 -12.77 -15.46
CA ALA A 195 17.83 -13.32 -15.20
C ALA A 195 18.87 -12.84 -16.23
N ALA A 196 18.54 -12.88 -17.53
CA ALA A 196 19.40 -12.37 -18.60
C ALA A 196 19.67 -10.86 -18.43
N THR A 197 18.67 -10.07 -18.03
CA THR A 197 18.79 -8.63 -17.76
C THR A 197 19.76 -8.36 -16.62
N LEU A 198 19.61 -9.06 -15.48
CA LEU A 198 20.48 -8.88 -14.31
C LEU A 198 21.94 -9.31 -14.60
N VAL A 199 22.12 -10.45 -15.29
CA VAL A 199 23.46 -10.91 -15.71
C VAL A 199 24.10 -9.92 -16.68
N THR A 200 23.34 -9.39 -17.65
CA THR A 200 23.86 -8.43 -18.63
C THR A 200 24.21 -7.08 -17.99
N LEU A 201 23.40 -6.59 -17.05
CA LEU A 201 23.72 -5.38 -16.26
C LEU A 201 25.02 -5.53 -15.47
N LEU A 202 25.19 -6.65 -14.78
CA LEU A 202 26.40 -6.92 -13.99
C LEU A 202 27.63 -7.12 -14.89
N ALA A 203 27.47 -7.80 -16.03
CA ALA A 203 28.56 -8.02 -16.99
C ALA A 203 29.02 -6.71 -17.65
N ILE A 204 28.11 -5.89 -18.18
CA ILE A 204 28.45 -4.61 -18.81
C ILE A 204 29.10 -3.67 -17.79
N ASN A 205 28.53 -3.54 -16.59
CA ASN A 205 29.08 -2.63 -15.57
C ASN A 205 30.46 -3.10 -15.03
N ALA A 206 30.76 -4.40 -15.05
CA ALA A 206 32.09 -4.93 -14.76
C ALA A 206 33.08 -4.76 -15.93
N ALA A 207 32.59 -4.79 -17.18
CA ALA A 207 33.39 -4.68 -18.40
C ALA A 207 33.77 -3.23 -18.76
N SER A 208 32.94 -2.23 -18.42
CA SER A 208 33.26 -0.81 -18.59
C SER A 208 34.43 -0.39 -17.68
N GLN A 209 35.66 -0.60 -18.15
CA GLN A 209 36.88 -0.15 -17.48
C GLN A 209 37.46 1.14 -18.06
N SER A 210 37.16 1.48 -19.33
CA SER A 210 37.74 2.62 -20.04
C SER A 210 36.79 3.40 -20.96
N GLU A 211 35.59 2.87 -21.24
CA GLU A 211 34.53 3.57 -21.97
C GLU A 211 33.38 3.90 -21.02
N GLY A 212 32.72 5.05 -21.24
CA GLY A 212 31.89 5.74 -20.26
C GLY A 212 30.69 4.94 -19.74
N GLU A 213 30.17 5.31 -18.57
CA GLU A 213 29.11 4.58 -17.87
C GLU A 213 27.86 4.38 -18.75
N HIS A 214 27.64 3.14 -19.22
CA HIS A 214 26.41 2.79 -19.93
C HIS A 214 25.19 2.90 -18.99
N PRO A 215 24.21 3.75 -19.29
CA PRO A 215 23.02 3.89 -18.46
C PRO A 215 22.23 2.59 -18.32
N VAL A 216 21.78 2.27 -17.11
CA VAL A 216 21.01 1.05 -16.78
C VAL A 216 19.84 0.77 -17.75
N TYR A 217 19.20 1.83 -18.26
CA TYR A 217 18.09 1.71 -19.19
C TYR A 217 18.47 1.06 -20.54
N TRP A 218 19.76 1.07 -20.94
CA TRP A 218 20.22 0.40 -22.17
C TRP A 218 19.98 -1.12 -22.14
N VAL A 219 19.94 -1.73 -20.95
CA VAL A 219 19.64 -3.16 -20.77
C VAL A 219 18.19 -3.36 -20.32
N THR A 220 17.69 -2.55 -19.38
CA THR A 220 16.34 -2.77 -18.82
C THR A 220 15.21 -2.34 -19.75
N LEU A 221 15.38 -1.32 -20.59
CA LEU A 221 14.33 -0.85 -21.50
C LEU A 221 14.05 -1.86 -22.64
N PRO A 222 15.06 -2.42 -23.34
CA PRO A 222 14.81 -3.48 -24.32
C PRO A 222 14.20 -4.73 -23.69
N ALA A 223 14.66 -5.14 -22.51
CA ALA A 223 14.09 -6.29 -21.79
C ALA A 223 12.63 -6.07 -21.39
N ALA A 224 12.30 -4.88 -20.89
CA ALA A 224 10.92 -4.49 -20.57
C ALA A 224 10.04 -4.42 -21.83
N PHE A 225 10.58 -3.94 -22.96
CA PHE A 225 9.87 -3.92 -24.24
C PHE A 225 9.58 -5.33 -24.77
N VAL A 226 10.55 -6.25 -24.70
CA VAL A 226 10.35 -7.67 -25.06
C VAL A 226 9.27 -8.32 -24.18
N MET A 227 9.27 -8.06 -22.87
CA MET A 227 8.21 -8.52 -21.96
C MET A 227 6.84 -7.92 -22.30
N PHE A 228 6.78 -6.62 -22.62
CA PHE A 228 5.55 -5.94 -23.01
C PHE A 228 4.98 -6.52 -24.32
N CYS A 229 5.81 -6.71 -25.35
CA CYS A 229 5.40 -7.33 -26.61
C CYS A 229 4.91 -8.78 -26.41
N TRP A 230 5.55 -9.55 -25.53
CA TRP A 230 5.09 -10.90 -25.16
C TRP A 230 3.70 -10.86 -24.51
N GLU A 231 3.51 -10.09 -23.43
CA GLU A 231 2.24 -10.01 -22.71
C GLU A 231 1.09 -9.45 -23.58
N VAL A 232 1.37 -8.45 -24.44
CA VAL A 232 0.39 -7.91 -25.40
C VAL A 232 0.03 -8.94 -26.47
N GLY A 233 1.02 -9.60 -27.10
CA GLY A 233 0.75 -10.61 -28.13
C GLY A 233 -0.01 -11.83 -27.58
N PHE A 234 0.33 -12.25 -26.37
CA PHE A 234 -0.28 -13.38 -25.67
C PHE A 234 -1.70 -13.06 -25.17
N GLY A 235 -1.92 -11.86 -24.63
CA GLY A 235 -3.25 -11.34 -24.32
C GLY A 235 -4.12 -11.21 -25.57
N TRP A 236 -3.57 -10.72 -26.68
CA TRP A 236 -4.29 -10.65 -27.96
C TRP A 236 -4.70 -12.03 -28.46
N PHE A 237 -3.84 -13.06 -28.33
CA PHE A 237 -4.18 -14.43 -28.69
C PHE A 237 -5.35 -14.97 -27.84
N ARG A 238 -5.31 -14.79 -26.52
CA ARG A 238 -6.33 -15.27 -25.56
C ARG A 238 -7.58 -14.37 -25.42
N ARG A 239 -7.63 -13.22 -26.11
CA ARG A 239 -8.65 -12.17 -25.93
C ARG A 239 -10.11 -12.63 -25.94
N HIS A 240 -10.42 -13.72 -26.64
CA HIS A 240 -11.78 -14.27 -26.69
C HIS A 240 -12.15 -14.99 -25.39
N GLU A 241 -11.23 -15.81 -24.86
CA GLU A 241 -11.38 -16.50 -23.57
C GLU A 241 -11.54 -15.49 -22.43
N THR A 242 -10.65 -14.48 -22.37
CA THR A 242 -10.65 -13.49 -21.28
C THR A 242 -11.91 -12.62 -21.29
N ARG A 243 -12.36 -12.18 -22.47
CA ARG A 243 -13.64 -11.45 -22.65
C ARG A 243 -14.86 -12.33 -22.41
N GLU A 244 -14.79 -13.65 -22.61
CA GLU A 244 -15.89 -14.55 -22.25
C GLU A 244 -16.01 -14.70 -20.73
N ILE A 245 -14.89 -14.92 -20.03
CA ILE A 245 -14.84 -15.00 -18.57
C ILE A 245 -15.38 -13.71 -17.94
N ALA A 246 -14.92 -12.53 -18.41
CA ALA A 246 -15.40 -11.24 -17.91
C ALA A 246 -16.91 -11.00 -18.15
N ARG A 247 -17.45 -11.49 -19.27
CA ARG A 247 -18.90 -11.39 -19.58
C ARG A 247 -19.75 -12.37 -18.78
N LYS A 248 -19.26 -13.59 -18.50
CA LYS A 248 -19.93 -14.54 -17.60
C LYS A 248 -19.99 -13.99 -16.17
N GLY A 249 -18.85 -13.55 -15.64
CA GLY A 249 -18.78 -12.95 -14.31
C GLY A 249 -19.61 -11.68 -14.13
N ARG A 250 -19.77 -10.84 -15.17
CA ARG A 250 -20.74 -9.74 -15.18
C ARG A 250 -22.17 -10.23 -14.98
N ARG A 251 -22.63 -11.15 -15.82
CA ARG A 251 -23.99 -11.71 -15.77
C ARG A 251 -24.29 -12.38 -14.44
N GLU A 252 -23.33 -13.05 -13.83
CA GLU A 252 -23.49 -13.68 -12.51
C GLU A 252 -23.77 -12.64 -11.41
N ILE A 253 -23.09 -11.48 -11.45
CA ILE A 253 -23.29 -10.33 -10.54
C ILE A 253 -24.62 -9.63 -10.81
N GLU A 254 -24.97 -9.42 -12.09
CA GLU A 254 -26.25 -8.85 -12.50
C GLU A 254 -27.42 -9.71 -11.95
N LEU A 255 -27.40 -11.01 -12.24
CA LEU A 255 -28.36 -12.03 -11.77
C LEU A 255 -28.36 -12.29 -10.25
N SER A 256 -27.45 -11.70 -9.47
CA SER A 256 -27.48 -11.78 -7.99
C SER A 256 -27.92 -10.47 -7.35
N ARG A 257 -27.71 -9.34 -8.02
CA ARG A 257 -28.31 -8.05 -7.63
C ARG A 257 -29.81 -8.07 -7.87
N GLU A 258 -30.24 -8.55 -9.03
CA GLU A 258 -31.66 -8.75 -9.37
C GLU A 258 -32.36 -9.60 -8.29
N ARG A 259 -31.86 -10.81 -7.99
CA ARG A 259 -32.41 -11.66 -6.93
C ARG A 259 -32.41 -11.03 -5.53
N ARG A 260 -31.36 -10.28 -5.16
CA ARG A 260 -31.32 -9.58 -3.85
C ARG A 260 -32.28 -8.39 -3.80
N GLU A 261 -32.59 -7.76 -4.92
CA GLU A 261 -33.64 -6.76 -5.02
C GLU A 261 -35.03 -7.40 -4.95
N GLU A 262 -35.24 -8.57 -5.56
CA GLU A 262 -36.45 -9.36 -5.41
C GLU A 262 -36.67 -9.80 -3.95
N GLU A 263 -35.68 -10.43 -3.32
CA GLU A 263 -35.68 -10.79 -1.89
C GLU A 263 -36.00 -9.58 -0.98
N MET A 264 -35.45 -8.40 -1.29
CA MET A 264 -35.71 -7.18 -0.52
C MET A 264 -37.12 -6.62 -0.76
N ARG A 265 -37.64 -6.70 -1.99
CA ARG A 265 -39.03 -6.31 -2.31
C ARG A 265 -40.02 -7.26 -1.64
N GLU A 266 -39.75 -8.56 -1.61
CA GLU A 266 -40.56 -9.55 -0.89
C GLU A 266 -40.55 -9.31 0.63
N MET A 267 -39.38 -9.08 1.24
CA MET A 267 -39.31 -8.74 2.67
C MET A 267 -40.09 -7.47 3.01
N ASN A 268 -39.99 -6.43 2.18
CA ASN A 268 -40.72 -5.17 2.37
C ASN A 268 -42.24 -5.32 2.15
N ALA A 269 -42.67 -6.21 1.25
CA ALA A 269 -44.09 -6.55 1.11
C ALA A 269 -44.63 -7.31 2.33
N GLN A 270 -43.85 -8.27 2.86
CA GLN A 270 -44.22 -9.05 4.05
C GLN A 270 -44.21 -8.24 5.36
N SER A 271 -43.42 -7.16 5.45
CA SER A 271 -43.48 -6.24 6.60
C SER A 271 -44.68 -5.29 6.51
N GLY A 272 -44.96 -4.69 5.35
CA GLY A 272 -46.13 -3.81 5.14
C GLY A 272 -47.48 -4.50 5.38
N LEU A 273 -47.56 -5.81 5.12
CA LEU A 273 -48.74 -6.64 5.45
C LEU A 273 -48.96 -6.90 6.95
N LYS A 274 -48.00 -6.56 7.83
CA LYS A 274 -48.15 -6.74 9.29
C LYS A 274 -48.72 -5.51 10.01
N GLU A 275 -48.41 -4.29 9.55
CA GLU A 275 -48.93 -3.06 10.18
C GLU A 275 -50.43 -2.86 9.93
N THR A 276 -50.98 -3.45 8.87
CA THR A 276 -52.40 -3.34 8.49
C THR A 276 -53.33 -4.36 9.17
N GLY A 277 -52.80 -5.31 9.94
CA GLY A 277 -53.57 -6.45 10.46
C GLY A 277 -54.05 -6.36 11.93
N ALA A 278 -53.60 -5.39 12.72
CA ALA A 278 -53.76 -5.38 14.19
C ALA A 278 -54.77 -4.32 14.67
N GLY A 279 -56.09 -4.57 14.50
CA GLY A 279 -57.08 -3.49 14.65
C GLY A 279 -58.52 -3.82 15.04
N THR A 280 -58.84 -4.88 15.82
CA THR A 280 -60.18 -4.96 16.46
C THR A 280 -60.29 -5.92 17.65
N SER A 281 -61.18 -5.56 18.60
CA SER A 281 -61.54 -6.29 19.84
C SER A 281 -60.41 -6.35 20.90
N ARG A 282 -60.64 -6.44 22.22
CA ARG A 282 -61.87 -6.63 23.04
C ARG A 282 -61.56 -6.00 24.42
N GLY A 283 -62.40 -5.17 25.04
CA GLY A 283 -63.61 -5.55 25.77
C GLY A 283 -63.70 -4.76 27.10
N ARG A 284 -64.89 -4.64 27.70
CA ARG A 284 -65.21 -3.71 28.81
C ARG A 284 -65.62 -4.46 30.09
N VAL A 285 -65.16 -4.03 31.27
CA VAL A 285 -65.65 -4.43 32.61
C VAL A 285 -65.48 -3.28 33.62
N GLU A 286 -66.43 -3.11 34.55
CA GLU A 286 -66.40 -2.22 35.73
C GLU A 286 -66.79 -3.03 36.99
N GLY A 287 -66.51 -2.64 38.24
CA GLY A 287 -65.83 -1.46 38.80
C GLY A 287 -65.99 -1.42 40.34
N HIS A 288 -65.65 -0.29 41.00
CA HIS A 288 -65.54 -0.10 42.47
C HIS A 288 -64.32 -0.82 43.11
N GLY A 289 -63.73 -0.39 44.24
CA GLY A 289 -63.91 0.84 45.03
C GLY A 289 -63.74 0.61 46.54
N GLY A 290 -62.84 1.32 47.23
CA GLY A 290 -62.70 1.25 48.70
C GLY A 290 -61.33 1.66 49.27
N ILE A 291 -61.32 2.63 50.18
CA ILE A 291 -60.17 3.21 50.89
C ILE A 291 -59.57 2.22 51.92
N GLY A 292 -58.25 2.21 52.11
CA GLY A 292 -57.56 1.50 53.21
C GLY A 292 -56.08 1.94 53.30
N ALA A 293 -55.55 2.09 54.52
CA ALA A 293 -54.32 2.85 54.78
C ALA A 293 -53.04 2.01 55.01
N ASP A 294 -51.92 2.71 54.87
CA ASP A 294 -50.61 2.55 55.54
C ASP A 294 -49.73 1.28 55.38
N ASP A 295 -48.57 1.56 54.78
CA ASP A 295 -47.20 1.31 55.28
C ASP A 295 -46.25 0.23 54.70
N ASP A 296 -45.02 0.74 54.53
CA ASP A 296 -43.66 0.19 54.51
C ASP A 296 -43.13 -0.88 53.52
N SER A 297 -41.90 -0.57 53.09
CA SER A 297 -40.79 -1.46 52.71
C SER A 297 -40.69 -2.12 51.32
N ASN A 298 -39.86 -1.45 50.51
CA ASN A 298 -38.75 -2.00 49.74
C ASN A 298 -38.98 -2.66 48.36
N SER A 299 -38.28 -2.06 47.38
CA SER A 299 -38.21 -2.31 45.95
C SER A 299 -38.15 -3.76 45.46
N GLY A 300 -38.83 -4.00 44.33
CA GLY A 300 -38.57 -5.15 43.46
C GLY A 300 -38.82 -4.84 41.98
N PHE A 301 -38.03 -5.52 41.15
CA PHE A 301 -38.19 -5.73 39.70
C PHE A 301 -37.65 -4.70 38.68
N ASP A 302 -37.15 -5.30 37.59
CA ASP A 302 -36.48 -4.70 36.43
C ASP A 302 -37.42 -4.43 35.24
N SER A 303 -36.85 -3.76 34.24
CA SER A 303 -37.13 -3.89 32.79
C SER A 303 -38.18 -2.97 32.12
N ASN A 304 -37.63 -2.16 31.20
CA ASN A 304 -38.10 -1.94 29.82
C ASN A 304 -39.53 -1.42 29.59
N ASN A 305 -39.64 -0.11 29.33
CA ASN A 305 -39.65 0.43 27.94
C ASN A 305 -40.04 1.92 27.90
N LEU A 306 -39.28 2.75 27.17
CA LEU A 306 -39.82 3.40 25.95
C LEU A 306 -38.73 4.05 25.08
N THR A 307 -39.05 4.21 23.80
CA THR A 307 -38.35 5.06 22.83
C THR A 307 -38.49 6.55 23.14
N THR A 308 -37.46 7.34 22.84
CA THR A 308 -37.46 8.42 21.80
C THR A 308 -36.18 9.22 21.94
N ILE A 309 -35.48 9.54 20.82
CA ILE A 309 -34.33 10.44 20.85
C ILE A 309 -34.83 11.90 20.87
N PRO A 310 -34.56 12.70 21.92
CA PRO A 310 -34.90 14.12 21.93
C PRO A 310 -33.77 14.96 21.33
N THR A 311 -34.12 15.98 20.54
CA THR A 311 -33.19 17.04 20.14
C THR A 311 -32.78 17.85 21.37
N ILE A 312 -31.49 17.85 21.72
CA ILE A 312 -30.97 18.67 22.82
C ILE A 312 -30.57 20.06 22.30
N VAL A 313 -31.37 21.06 22.66
CA VAL A 313 -30.98 22.48 22.67
C VAL A 313 -30.82 22.88 24.13
N VAL A 314 -29.66 23.44 24.49
CA VAL A 314 -29.41 24.04 25.80
C VAL A 314 -28.64 25.35 25.58
N ALA A 315 -29.17 26.44 26.13
CA ALA A 315 -28.50 27.74 26.24
C ALA A 315 -27.76 27.86 27.59
N GLY A 316 -27.15 29.00 27.87
CA GLY A 316 -26.49 29.29 29.16
C GLY A 316 -27.47 29.39 30.35
N GLU A 317 -27.06 29.87 31.52
CA GLU A 317 -25.83 30.64 31.87
C GLU A 317 -25.14 29.97 33.12
N ASP A 318 -24.11 30.46 33.82
CA ASP A 318 -23.73 31.86 34.10
C ASP A 318 -22.30 32.04 34.69
N ASP A 319 -21.92 33.32 34.86
CA ASP A 319 -20.93 33.92 35.77
C ASP A 319 -19.40 34.03 35.45
N ARG A 320 -19.08 35.17 34.79
CA ARG A 320 -18.03 36.20 35.13
C ARG A 320 -16.53 35.82 35.00
N SER A 321 -15.61 36.73 34.62
CA SER A 321 -15.64 38.22 34.52
C SER A 321 -14.75 38.75 33.34
N ILE A 322 -15.23 39.63 32.44
CA ILE A 322 -15.10 41.12 32.39
C ILE A 322 -13.75 41.68 31.85
N THR A 323 -13.60 42.71 30.98
CA THR A 323 -14.42 43.46 29.97
C THR A 323 -13.47 44.42 29.17
N ILE A 324 -13.97 45.10 28.10
CA ILE A 324 -13.54 46.40 27.47
C ILE A 324 -13.01 46.25 26.01
N SER A 325 -13.49 46.96 24.96
CA SER A 325 -14.73 47.74 24.72
C SER A 325 -14.97 48.06 23.22
N THR A 326 -16.24 47.97 22.76
CA THR A 326 -17.06 48.78 21.78
C THR A 326 -16.43 49.73 20.73
N PRO A 327 -17.12 50.09 19.60
CA PRO A 327 -18.59 50.12 19.39
C PRO A 327 -19.14 49.55 18.06
N LYS A 328 -20.48 49.68 17.87
CA LYS A 328 -21.29 49.17 16.74
C LYS A 328 -21.62 50.24 15.68
N SER A 329 -21.97 49.81 14.47
CA SER A 329 -23.07 50.39 13.65
C SER A 329 -23.64 49.36 12.66
N GLU A 330 -24.82 49.64 12.08
CA GLU A 330 -25.65 48.70 11.31
C GLU A 330 -25.98 49.27 9.88
N PRO A 331 -26.90 48.75 9.02
CA PRO A 331 -26.61 48.60 7.58
C PRO A 331 -27.47 49.46 6.62
N TYR A 332 -27.16 49.35 5.30
CA TYR A 332 -27.98 49.56 4.07
C TYR A 332 -27.34 50.44 2.97
N GLN A 333 -27.51 50.00 1.70
CA GLN A 333 -27.55 50.80 0.44
C GLN A 333 -26.28 51.55 -0.07
N ALA A 334 -26.09 51.85 -1.37
CA ALA A 334 -26.69 51.32 -2.62
C ALA A 334 -25.97 51.80 -3.92
N LYS A 335 -26.10 50.98 -4.99
CA LYS A 335 -26.28 51.35 -6.42
C LYS A 335 -25.17 52.02 -7.25
N SER A 336 -25.42 51.98 -8.57
CA SER A 336 -24.78 52.67 -9.72
C SER A 336 -23.41 52.16 -10.19
N SER A 337 -23.07 52.15 -11.48
CA SER A 337 -23.85 52.23 -12.76
C SER A 337 -22.87 51.85 -13.92
N ALA A 338 -23.21 51.71 -15.22
CA ALA A 338 -24.40 52.02 -16.04
C ALA A 338 -24.47 51.15 -17.34
N SER A 339 -25.68 51.07 -17.96
CA SER A 339 -26.05 51.27 -19.40
C SER A 339 -25.15 50.77 -20.57
N ILE A 340 -25.58 50.35 -21.78
CA ILE A 340 -26.75 50.55 -22.70
C ILE A 340 -26.96 49.19 -23.45
N ASN A 341 -28.11 48.63 -23.86
CA ASN A 341 -29.49 49.02 -24.29
C ASN A 341 -29.71 49.05 -25.85
N GLU A 342 -30.99 48.99 -26.30
CA GLU A 342 -31.52 48.87 -27.70
C GLU A 342 -31.55 47.44 -28.32
N LYS A 343 -32.61 46.96 -29.01
CA LYS A 343 -33.99 47.47 -29.20
C LYS A 343 -35.01 46.34 -29.60
N GLN A 344 -36.29 46.73 -29.74
CA GLN A 344 -37.51 45.95 -30.10
C GLN A 344 -37.53 45.50 -31.60
N GLU A 345 -38.52 44.79 -32.19
CA GLU A 345 -39.99 44.96 -32.07
C GLU A 345 -40.87 43.89 -32.79
N THR A 346 -42.01 43.47 -32.18
CA THR A 346 -43.25 42.84 -32.78
C THR A 346 -43.13 41.52 -33.58
N THR A 347 -44.15 40.68 -33.86
CA THR A 347 -45.65 40.64 -33.72
C THR A 347 -46.08 39.12 -33.64
N SER A 348 -47.32 38.60 -33.52
CA SER A 348 -48.72 39.09 -33.52
C SER A 348 -49.69 38.10 -32.79
N ALA A 349 -51.00 38.27 -32.98
CA ALA A 349 -52.15 37.44 -32.56
C ALA A 349 -52.47 36.26 -33.52
N GLU A 350 -53.52 35.43 -33.42
CA GLU A 350 -54.86 35.47 -32.75
C GLU A 350 -55.37 33.99 -32.58
N ARG A 351 -56.57 33.53 -32.16
CA ARG A 351 -57.94 34.08 -31.95
C ARG A 351 -58.74 33.24 -30.90
N ALA A 352 -59.92 33.74 -30.50
CA ALA A 352 -60.89 33.21 -29.52
C ALA A 352 -62.09 32.43 -30.17
N THR A 353 -63.16 31.91 -29.52
CA THR A 353 -63.74 31.91 -28.14
C THR A 353 -64.90 30.88 -28.03
N SER A 354 -65.32 30.48 -26.80
CA SER A 354 -66.72 30.13 -26.33
C SER A 354 -67.56 29.01 -27.01
N SER A 355 -68.50 28.28 -26.37
CA SER A 355 -68.89 28.06 -24.95
C SER A 355 -69.92 26.89 -24.82
N GLU A 356 -70.04 26.31 -23.60
CA GLU A 356 -71.20 25.61 -22.98
C GLU A 356 -71.80 24.26 -23.50
N VAL A 357 -71.86 23.28 -22.58
CA VAL A 357 -72.93 22.25 -22.28
C VAL A 357 -73.43 21.34 -23.43
N ASP A 358 -73.33 19.99 -23.37
CA ASP A 358 -74.18 19.11 -22.53
C ASP A 358 -73.71 17.63 -22.36
N GLU A 359 -74.39 16.90 -21.46
CA GLU A 359 -74.58 15.45 -21.23
C GLU A 359 -73.67 14.36 -21.91
N ARG A 360 -72.88 13.60 -21.12
CA ARG A 360 -73.10 12.14 -20.80
C ARG A 360 -71.95 11.41 -20.06
N ALA A 361 -72.26 10.20 -19.58
CA ALA A 361 -71.45 9.34 -18.71
C ALA A 361 -70.31 8.55 -19.43
N PRO A 362 -69.30 8.02 -18.71
CA PRO A 362 -68.02 7.59 -19.31
C PRO A 362 -67.91 6.09 -19.65
N PRO A 363 -67.05 5.72 -20.61
CA PRO A 363 -66.47 4.39 -20.73
C PRO A 363 -65.05 4.31 -20.13
N SER A 364 -64.75 3.23 -19.42
CA SER A 364 -63.43 2.92 -18.86
C SER A 364 -62.54 2.16 -19.85
N HIS A 365 -61.26 2.54 -19.99
CA HIS A 365 -60.26 1.69 -20.65
C HIS A 365 -58.87 1.76 -20.00
N SER A 366 -58.40 0.56 -19.63
CA SER A 366 -57.04 0.02 -19.44
C SER A 366 -55.79 0.92 -19.54
N PRO A 367 -54.75 0.66 -18.71
CA PRO A 367 -53.45 1.31 -18.83
C PRO A 367 -52.69 0.85 -20.07
N HIS A 368 -51.79 1.72 -20.58
CA HIS A 368 -50.76 1.38 -21.56
C HIS A 368 -49.38 1.48 -20.92
N ASP A 369 -48.50 0.53 -21.24
CA ASP A 369 -47.14 0.46 -20.71
C ASP A 369 -46.28 1.67 -21.09
N THR A 370 -45.78 2.38 -20.09
CA THR A 370 -44.72 3.37 -20.24
C THR A 370 -43.37 2.75 -19.87
N ALA A 371 -42.74 2.12 -20.87
CA ALA A 371 -41.31 1.82 -20.76
C ALA A 371 -40.52 3.12 -20.50
N PRO A 372 -39.55 3.14 -19.57
CA PRO A 372 -38.79 4.35 -19.27
C PRO A 372 -37.97 4.79 -20.48
N PRO A 373 -37.82 6.11 -20.73
CA PRO A 373 -37.07 6.60 -21.88
C PRO A 373 -35.59 6.25 -21.76
N HIS A 374 -34.99 5.78 -22.86
CA HIS A 374 -33.54 5.68 -22.97
C HIS A 374 -32.93 7.09 -22.96
N GLU A 375 -32.12 7.41 -21.94
CA GLU A 375 -31.28 8.61 -21.98
C GLU A 375 -30.11 8.39 -22.97
N ASP A 376 -30.10 9.16 -24.07
CA ASP A 376 -28.99 9.23 -25.02
C ASP A 376 -27.76 9.90 -24.37
N ASN A 377 -27.05 9.11 -23.57
CA ASN A 377 -25.94 9.54 -22.74
C ASN A 377 -24.70 9.85 -23.61
N ARG A 378 -24.59 11.11 -24.04
CA ARG A 378 -23.53 11.58 -24.96
C ARG A 378 -22.14 11.23 -24.43
N ALA A 379 -21.38 10.46 -25.21
CA ALA A 379 -20.05 9.99 -24.84
C ALA A 379 -19.11 11.18 -24.50
N THR A 380 -18.63 11.20 -23.26
CA THR A 380 -17.65 12.18 -22.79
C THR A 380 -16.24 11.62 -22.96
N LEU A 381 -15.21 12.47 -22.90
CA LEU A 381 -13.82 11.98 -22.83
C LEU A 381 -13.60 11.03 -21.62
N VAL A 382 -14.34 11.25 -20.52
CA VAL A 382 -14.27 10.38 -19.33
C VAL A 382 -14.88 9.01 -19.61
N SER A 383 -16.04 8.93 -20.27
CA SER A 383 -16.63 7.62 -20.62
C SER A 383 -15.81 6.89 -21.68
N LEU A 384 -15.31 7.59 -22.70
CA LEU A 384 -14.41 7.02 -23.71
C LEU A 384 -13.12 6.45 -23.09
N LEU A 385 -12.51 7.14 -22.13
CA LEU A 385 -11.35 6.64 -21.39
C LEU A 385 -11.72 5.47 -20.47
N ALA A 386 -12.88 5.49 -19.83
CA ALA A 386 -13.35 4.39 -18.98
C ALA A 386 -13.65 3.11 -19.78
N ASP A 387 -14.25 3.25 -20.96
CA ASP A 387 -14.54 2.12 -21.85
C ASP A 387 -13.28 1.59 -22.53
N ALA A 388 -12.34 2.46 -22.93
CA ALA A 388 -11.02 2.04 -23.40
C ALA A 388 -10.23 1.30 -22.30
N TYR A 389 -10.27 1.79 -21.05
CA TYR A 389 -9.64 1.12 -19.92
C TYR A 389 -10.29 -0.24 -19.61
N ARG A 390 -11.63 -0.32 -19.61
CA ARG A 390 -12.37 -1.59 -19.45
C ARG A 390 -12.02 -2.59 -20.55
N TRP A 391 -11.97 -2.13 -21.81
CA TRP A 391 -11.55 -2.94 -22.95
C TRP A 391 -10.11 -3.44 -22.80
N CYS A 392 -9.19 -2.61 -22.29
CA CYS A 392 -7.83 -3.03 -21.95
C CYS A 392 -7.80 -4.07 -20.83
N GLN A 393 -8.58 -3.90 -19.74
CA GLN A 393 -8.68 -4.91 -18.67
C GLN A 393 -9.19 -6.26 -19.17
N GLU A 394 -10.18 -6.27 -20.07
CA GLU A 394 -10.75 -7.51 -20.62
C GLU A 394 -9.86 -8.17 -21.69
N THR A 395 -9.07 -7.38 -22.42
CA THR A 395 -8.25 -7.86 -23.55
C THR A 395 -6.81 -8.19 -23.14
N PHE A 396 -6.25 -7.40 -22.23
CA PHE A 396 -4.88 -7.49 -21.74
C PHE A 396 -4.84 -7.42 -20.20
N PRO A 397 -5.46 -8.38 -19.49
CA PRO A 397 -5.60 -8.34 -18.04
C PRO A 397 -4.25 -8.24 -17.31
N THR A 398 -3.24 -9.02 -17.74
CA THR A 398 -1.89 -8.98 -17.14
C THR A 398 -1.21 -7.63 -17.38
N VAL A 399 -1.19 -7.13 -18.63
CA VAL A 399 -0.59 -5.82 -18.96
C VAL A 399 -1.26 -4.71 -18.17
N THR A 400 -2.59 -4.67 -18.13
CA THR A 400 -3.35 -3.61 -17.44
C THR A 400 -3.11 -3.66 -15.93
N ALA A 401 -3.05 -4.86 -15.32
CA ALA A 401 -2.71 -5.02 -13.90
C ALA A 401 -1.25 -4.61 -13.61
N VAL A 402 -0.28 -4.99 -14.44
CA VAL A 402 1.13 -4.59 -14.29
C VAL A 402 1.26 -3.08 -14.40
N VAL A 403 0.63 -2.43 -15.39
CA VAL A 403 0.64 -0.97 -15.55
C VAL A 403 -0.03 -0.28 -14.35
N ALA A 404 -1.17 -0.78 -13.86
CA ALA A 404 -1.80 -0.24 -12.65
C ALA A 404 -0.98 -0.43 -11.36
N HIS A 405 0.01 -1.33 -11.36
CA HIS A 405 0.98 -1.54 -10.29
C HIS A 405 2.35 -0.87 -10.53
N LEU A 406 2.59 -0.26 -11.69
CA LEU A 406 3.80 0.52 -11.90
C LEU A 406 3.81 1.75 -10.97
N PRO A 407 4.93 2.03 -10.29
CA PRO A 407 4.99 3.08 -9.27
C PRO A 407 5.13 4.48 -9.91
N PHE A 408 4.20 4.88 -10.78
CA PHE A 408 4.26 6.18 -11.49
C PHE A 408 4.40 7.38 -10.54
N ALA A 409 3.88 7.28 -9.31
CA ALA A 409 4.03 8.29 -8.26
C ALA A 409 5.49 8.51 -7.79
N LEU A 410 6.41 7.55 -8.00
CA LEU A 410 7.84 7.72 -7.69
C LEU A 410 8.46 8.90 -8.45
N VAL A 411 8.07 9.11 -9.71
CA VAL A 411 8.70 10.11 -10.58
C VAL A 411 8.47 11.55 -10.07
N PRO A 412 7.21 12.02 -9.87
CA PRO A 412 6.99 13.35 -9.29
C PRO A 412 7.43 13.45 -7.83
N PHE A 413 7.38 12.37 -7.05
CA PHE A 413 7.89 12.34 -5.68
C PHE A 413 9.42 12.57 -5.63
N ALA A 414 10.19 11.80 -6.39
CA ALA A 414 11.64 11.93 -6.45
C ALA A 414 12.06 13.29 -7.03
N PHE A 415 11.38 13.77 -8.08
CA PHE A 415 11.61 15.10 -8.63
C PHE A 415 11.40 16.20 -7.58
N SER A 416 10.28 16.16 -6.85
CA SER A 416 9.99 17.11 -5.76
C SER A 416 11.03 17.04 -4.64
N MET A 417 11.53 15.84 -4.33
CA MET A 417 12.58 15.64 -3.33
C MET A 417 13.95 16.19 -3.77
N PHE A 418 14.31 16.04 -5.06
CA PHE A 418 15.50 16.70 -5.62
C PHE A 418 15.39 18.23 -5.57
N VAL A 419 14.21 18.79 -5.88
CA VAL A 419 13.94 20.24 -5.72
C VAL A 419 14.09 20.68 -4.26
N LEU A 420 13.54 19.91 -3.30
CA LEU A 420 13.66 20.21 -1.87
C LEU A 420 15.12 20.18 -1.38
N VAL A 421 15.90 19.17 -1.75
CA VAL A 421 17.33 19.11 -1.38
C VAL A 421 18.13 20.22 -2.07
N GLN A 422 17.81 20.57 -3.32
CA GLN A 422 18.46 21.70 -4.00
C GLN A 422 18.12 23.04 -3.34
N ALA A 423 16.91 23.20 -2.78
CA ALA A 423 16.56 24.34 -1.93
C ALA A 423 17.39 24.37 -0.64
N LEU A 424 17.62 23.23 0.03
CA LEU A 424 18.51 23.15 1.20
C LEU A 424 19.97 23.48 0.86
N VAL A 425 20.47 23.06 -0.31
CA VAL A 425 21.81 23.43 -0.81
C VAL A 425 21.91 24.94 -1.03
N THR A 426 20.98 25.52 -1.80
CA THR A 426 20.98 26.96 -2.15
C THR A 426 20.68 27.89 -0.96
N LYS A 427 20.10 27.37 0.13
CA LYS A 427 19.95 28.09 1.41
C LYS A 427 21.08 27.84 2.41
N GLY A 428 22.12 27.09 2.04
CA GLY A 428 23.31 26.86 2.88
C GLY A 428 23.18 25.78 3.96
N TRP A 429 22.02 25.11 4.08
CA TRP A 429 21.81 24.06 5.10
C TRP A 429 22.71 22.84 4.88
N VAL A 430 22.92 22.41 3.63
CA VAL A 430 23.78 21.26 3.33
C VAL A 430 25.26 21.53 3.71
N PRO A 431 25.86 22.69 3.39
CA PRO A 431 27.15 23.11 3.98
C PRO A 431 27.20 23.08 5.51
N VAL A 432 26.16 23.56 6.21
CA VAL A 432 26.10 23.51 7.68
C VAL A 432 26.10 22.06 8.21
N PHE A 433 25.32 21.18 7.59
CA PHE A 433 25.31 19.75 7.93
C PHE A 433 26.66 19.07 7.62
N ALA A 434 27.32 19.45 6.53
CA ALA A 434 28.65 18.93 6.17
C ALA A 434 29.74 19.39 7.15
N TYR A 435 29.68 20.65 7.62
CA TYR A 435 30.59 21.17 8.65
C TYR A 435 30.38 20.49 10.02
N GLY A 436 29.11 20.24 10.39
CA GLY A 436 28.80 19.45 11.59
C GLY A 436 29.25 17.98 11.49
N TRP A 437 29.12 17.38 10.29
CA TRP A 437 29.60 16.04 9.99
C TRP A 437 31.13 15.93 10.05
N ASP A 438 31.84 16.90 9.47
CA ASP A 438 33.29 17.03 9.54
C ASP A 438 33.79 17.02 10.99
N HIS A 439 33.21 17.86 11.84
CA HIS A 439 33.56 17.93 13.27
C HIS A 439 33.23 16.66 14.07
N TRP A 440 32.22 15.90 13.63
CA TRP A 440 31.90 14.58 14.18
C TRP A 440 32.97 13.55 13.79
N VAL A 441 33.32 13.46 12.50
CA VAL A 441 34.33 12.50 12.00
C VAL A 441 35.71 12.82 12.58
N ALA A 442 36.12 14.09 12.60
CA ALA A 442 37.40 14.52 13.17
C ALA A 442 37.58 14.14 14.65
N LYS A 443 36.48 14.06 15.43
CA LYS A 443 36.50 13.66 16.85
C LYS A 443 36.34 12.16 17.08
N THR A 444 35.79 11.41 16.13
CA THR A 444 35.33 10.02 16.37
C THR A 444 35.92 8.99 15.40
N GLY A 445 36.65 9.44 14.38
CA GLY A 445 37.34 8.61 13.38
C GLY A 445 36.42 7.70 12.58
N THR A 446 37.00 6.70 11.91
CA THR A 446 36.29 5.71 11.07
C THR A 446 35.12 5.03 11.80
N VAL A 447 35.29 4.66 13.07
CA VAL A 447 34.27 3.93 13.84
C VAL A 447 33.06 4.82 14.12
N GLY A 448 33.28 6.07 14.52
CA GLY A 448 32.19 7.04 14.69
C GLY A 448 31.61 7.55 13.39
N ALA A 449 32.37 7.57 12.30
CA ALA A 449 31.83 7.81 10.96
C ALA A 449 30.82 6.71 10.55
N ILE A 450 31.11 5.44 10.85
CA ILE A 450 30.16 4.33 10.64
C ILE A 450 28.96 4.48 11.58
N GLY A 451 29.18 4.50 12.91
CA GLY A 451 28.09 4.57 13.88
C GLY A 451 27.17 5.78 13.67
N GLY A 452 27.75 6.96 13.44
CA GLY A 452 27.05 8.21 13.20
C GLY A 452 26.28 8.23 11.88
N MET A 453 26.90 7.82 10.76
CA MET A 453 26.21 7.85 9.46
C MET A 453 25.11 6.79 9.37
N GLY A 454 25.33 5.60 9.95
CA GLY A 454 24.29 4.58 10.09
C GLY A 454 23.10 5.07 10.93
N PHE A 455 23.36 5.69 12.09
CA PHE A 455 22.32 6.27 12.94
C PHE A 455 21.56 7.41 12.25
N LEU A 456 22.27 8.40 11.68
CA LEU A 456 21.66 9.51 10.96
C LEU A 456 20.79 9.03 9.79
N SER A 457 21.26 8.04 9.03
CA SER A 457 20.49 7.44 7.93
C SER A 457 19.19 6.81 8.42
N VAL A 458 19.23 5.99 9.48
CA VAL A 458 18.03 5.35 10.04
C VAL A 458 17.04 6.37 10.60
N ILE A 459 17.51 7.36 11.36
CA ILE A 459 16.64 8.41 11.90
C ILE A 459 16.03 9.23 10.78
N LEU A 460 16.84 9.74 9.83
CA LEU A 460 16.37 10.60 8.76
C LEU A 460 15.38 9.90 7.81
N CYS A 461 15.47 8.57 7.61
CA CYS A 461 14.46 7.83 6.83
C CYS A 461 13.03 8.16 7.27
N ASN A 462 12.79 8.30 8.58
CA ASN A 462 11.47 8.56 9.16
C ASN A 462 10.94 9.99 8.93
N PHE A 463 11.82 10.95 8.59
CA PHE A 463 11.51 12.39 8.58
C PHE A 463 11.83 13.09 7.24
N ALA A 464 12.91 12.74 6.55
CA ALA A 464 13.38 13.36 5.31
C ALA A 464 12.64 12.78 4.07
N GLY A 465 11.31 12.79 4.14
CA GLY A 465 10.41 12.20 3.15
C GLY A 465 10.33 10.68 3.26
N THR A 466 11.41 10.00 2.88
CA THR A 466 11.59 8.53 2.91
C THR A 466 13.09 8.18 2.92
N ASN A 467 13.44 6.89 2.91
CA ASN A 467 14.77 6.39 2.58
C ASN A 467 15.37 6.97 1.28
N ILE A 468 14.56 7.18 0.22
CA ILE A 468 15.02 7.83 -1.03
C ILE A 468 15.44 9.28 -0.76
N GLY A 469 14.59 10.06 -0.09
CA GLY A 469 14.90 11.45 0.22
C GLY A 469 16.08 11.63 1.18
N THR A 470 16.21 10.71 2.14
CA THR A 470 17.36 10.60 3.04
C THR A 470 18.66 10.35 2.27
N THR A 471 18.62 9.43 1.29
CA THR A 471 19.77 9.14 0.43
C THR A 471 20.18 10.37 -0.37
N ILE A 472 19.23 11.07 -1.01
CA ILE A 472 19.53 12.29 -1.80
C ILE A 472 20.16 13.37 -0.89
N LEU A 473 19.61 13.59 0.31
CA LEU A 473 20.13 14.57 1.26
C LEU A 473 21.55 14.21 1.74
N LEU A 474 21.76 12.99 2.23
CA LEU A 474 23.05 12.57 2.79
C LEU A 474 24.13 12.42 1.71
N CYS A 475 23.80 12.02 0.48
CA CYS A 475 24.71 12.11 -0.66
C CYS A 475 25.23 13.54 -0.85
N ARG A 476 24.34 14.55 -0.81
CA ARG A 476 24.76 15.96 -0.93
C ARG A 476 25.57 16.45 0.28
N VAL A 477 25.31 15.95 1.49
CA VAL A 477 26.12 16.25 2.68
C VAL A 477 27.53 15.66 2.56
N ILE A 478 27.68 14.40 2.12
CA ILE A 478 28.99 13.76 1.93
C ILE A 478 29.77 14.43 0.78
N GLN A 479 29.09 14.82 -0.31
CA GLN A 479 29.72 15.59 -1.40
C GLN A 479 30.20 16.97 -0.92
N ALA A 480 29.40 17.69 -0.13
CA ALA A 480 29.81 18.97 0.45
C ALA A 480 30.95 18.81 1.47
N TRP A 481 30.95 17.74 2.27
CA TRP A 481 32.05 17.39 3.18
C TRP A 481 33.36 17.12 2.42
N ARG A 482 33.29 16.38 1.30
CA ARG A 482 34.44 16.20 0.40
C ARG A 482 35.00 17.56 -0.06
N SER A 483 34.14 18.50 -0.43
CA SER A 483 34.59 19.84 -0.84
C SER A 483 35.14 20.73 0.28
N ILE A 484 34.80 20.49 1.55
CA ILE A 484 35.49 21.12 2.69
C ILE A 484 36.95 20.63 2.75
N HIS A 485 37.17 19.33 2.58
CA HIS A 485 38.51 18.74 2.55
C HIS A 485 39.33 19.09 1.29
N GLU A 486 38.69 19.18 0.12
CA GLU A 486 39.31 19.69 -1.11
C GLU A 486 39.83 21.14 -0.91
N GLN A 487 39.09 21.98 -0.17
CA GLN A 487 39.48 23.37 0.09
C GLN A 487 40.51 23.51 1.22
N SER A 488 40.42 22.70 2.28
CA SER A 488 41.37 22.76 3.41
C SER A 488 42.72 22.08 3.14
N GLN A 489 42.83 21.31 2.05
CA GLN A 489 43.99 20.49 1.70
C GLN A 489 44.33 19.39 2.73
N ILE A 490 43.41 19.10 3.66
CA ILE A 490 43.50 17.98 4.59
C ILE A 490 42.75 16.79 3.97
N PRO A 491 43.41 15.69 3.56
CA PRO A 491 42.71 14.59 2.89
C PRO A 491 41.84 13.77 3.86
N ILE A 492 40.66 13.35 3.40
CA ILE A 492 39.91 12.25 4.03
C ILE A 492 40.64 10.95 3.71
N THR A 493 40.80 10.03 4.68
CA THR A 493 41.39 8.72 4.37
C THR A 493 40.42 7.83 3.57
N ASN A 494 40.95 6.98 2.69
CA ASN A 494 40.19 6.04 1.87
C ASN A 494 39.24 5.19 2.75
N ARG A 495 39.78 4.65 3.85
CA ARG A 495 39.01 3.96 4.89
C ARG A 495 37.83 4.80 5.40
N THR A 496 38.06 6.04 5.82
CA THR A 496 37.01 6.89 6.45
C THR A 496 35.93 7.33 5.45
N PHE A 497 36.31 7.64 4.21
CA PHE A 497 35.35 8.00 3.16
C PHE A 497 34.43 6.82 2.83
N TRP A 498 35.00 5.65 2.50
CA TRP A 498 34.19 4.48 2.14
C TRP A 498 33.44 3.88 3.33
N ALA A 499 33.98 3.95 4.55
CA ALA A 499 33.26 3.68 5.78
C ALA A 499 31.95 4.50 5.88
N THR A 500 32.03 5.80 5.61
CA THR A 500 30.87 6.71 5.61
C THR A 500 29.86 6.31 4.52
N VAL A 501 30.31 6.13 3.28
CA VAL A 501 29.43 5.82 2.13
C VAL A 501 28.73 4.47 2.27
N TYR A 502 29.43 3.41 2.68
CA TYR A 502 28.80 2.09 2.87
C TYR A 502 27.97 2.03 4.15
N SER A 503 28.30 2.79 5.21
CA SER A 503 27.43 2.88 6.38
C SER A 503 26.13 3.63 6.08
N MET A 504 26.17 4.63 5.20
CA MET A 504 24.95 5.25 4.67
C MET A 504 24.13 4.23 3.87
N ALA A 505 24.78 3.44 2.99
CA ALA A 505 24.11 2.41 2.21
C ALA A 505 23.36 1.37 3.08
N ILE A 506 23.99 0.89 4.16
CA ILE A 506 23.34 0.03 5.16
C ILE A 506 22.18 0.79 5.82
N GLY A 507 22.45 1.99 6.34
CA GLY A 507 21.48 2.76 7.13
C GLY A 507 20.24 3.21 6.37
N VAL A 508 20.31 3.52 5.07
CA VAL A 508 19.12 3.89 4.26
C VAL A 508 18.30 2.69 3.81
N ASN A 509 18.92 1.52 3.60
CA ASN A 509 18.19 0.28 3.35
C ASN A 509 17.52 -0.23 4.63
N TYR A 510 18.24 -0.23 5.76
CA TYR A 510 17.69 -0.75 7.00
C TYR A 510 16.70 0.25 7.64
N GLY A 511 16.97 1.55 7.52
CA GLY A 511 16.06 2.61 7.93
C GLY A 511 14.67 2.50 7.29
N ALA A 512 14.57 1.93 6.08
CA ALA A 512 13.33 1.68 5.37
C ALA A 512 12.29 0.84 6.14
N PHE A 513 12.74 0.00 7.09
CA PHE A 513 11.88 -0.83 7.94
C PHE A 513 11.83 -0.39 9.41
N SER A 514 12.29 0.83 9.74
CA SER A 514 12.43 1.30 11.13
C SER A 514 11.08 1.70 11.79
N THR A 515 10.98 2.87 12.43
CA THR A 515 9.91 3.17 13.40
C THR A 515 8.63 3.77 12.81
N ALA A 516 8.66 4.30 11.59
CA ALA A 516 7.50 4.88 10.91
C ALA A 516 7.21 4.23 9.56
N PHE A 517 5.92 4.11 9.20
CA PHE A 517 5.49 3.64 7.88
C PHE A 517 6.01 4.52 6.73
N SER A 518 6.25 5.81 6.99
CA SER A 518 6.83 6.77 6.05
C SER A 518 8.32 6.56 5.80
N ALA A 519 9.01 5.69 6.57
CA ALA A 519 10.44 5.46 6.39
C ALA A 519 10.79 4.87 5.00
N SER A 520 9.83 4.25 4.32
CA SER A 520 9.90 3.87 2.92
C SER A 520 8.53 3.88 2.26
N LEU A 521 8.48 4.05 0.94
CA LEU A 521 7.22 3.87 0.18
C LEU A 521 6.71 2.43 0.30
N ALA A 522 7.63 1.47 0.40
CA ALA A 522 7.34 0.08 0.71
C ALA A 522 6.59 -0.07 2.05
N GLY A 523 6.95 0.69 3.08
CA GLY A 523 6.26 0.70 4.39
C GLY A 523 4.83 1.26 4.34
N LEU A 524 4.57 2.25 3.46
CA LEU A 524 3.21 2.72 3.19
C LEU A 524 2.39 1.67 2.43
N LEU A 525 2.98 1.08 1.38
CA LEU A 525 2.36 0.03 0.56
C LEU A 525 2.04 -1.23 1.37
N TRP A 526 2.95 -1.65 2.27
CA TRP A 526 2.77 -2.71 3.25
C TRP A 526 1.55 -2.48 4.13
N ARG A 527 1.45 -1.29 4.75
CA ARG A 527 0.32 -0.89 5.61
C ARG A 527 -1.00 -0.96 4.85
N ASP A 528 -1.03 -0.49 3.61
CA ASP A 528 -2.25 -0.39 2.82
C ASP A 528 -2.70 -1.75 2.25
N ILE A 529 -1.77 -2.67 1.99
CA ILE A 529 -2.10 -4.08 1.71
C ILE A 529 -2.72 -4.75 2.95
N LEU A 530 -2.14 -4.55 4.13
CA LEU A 530 -2.67 -5.14 5.36
C LEU A 530 -4.06 -4.60 5.72
N ALA A 531 -4.28 -3.29 5.56
CA ALA A 531 -5.60 -2.68 5.75
C ALA A 531 -6.66 -3.27 4.79
N ARG A 532 -6.29 -3.55 3.52
CA ARG A 532 -7.16 -4.25 2.54
C ARG A 532 -7.40 -5.73 2.86
N LYS A 533 -6.66 -6.31 3.81
CA LYS A 533 -6.85 -7.68 4.35
C LYS A 533 -7.29 -7.66 5.82
N TYR A 534 -7.88 -6.55 6.29
CA TYR A 534 -8.42 -6.35 7.64
C TYR A 534 -7.40 -6.45 8.79
N ILE A 535 -6.10 -6.38 8.49
CA ILE A 535 -5.01 -6.39 9.47
C ILE A 535 -4.57 -4.94 9.74
N TYR A 536 -5.09 -4.33 10.80
CA TYR A 536 -4.80 -2.94 11.16
C TYR A 536 -3.61 -2.84 12.13
N VAL A 537 -2.45 -2.40 11.63
CA VAL A 537 -1.24 -2.18 12.44
C VAL A 537 -1.17 -0.72 12.89
N ARG A 538 -1.20 -0.48 14.21
CA ARG A 538 -1.08 0.87 14.80
C ARG A 538 0.37 1.36 14.71
N ARG A 539 0.56 2.69 14.56
CA ARG A 539 1.90 3.32 14.45
C ARG A 539 2.84 2.95 15.60
N LEU A 540 2.34 2.98 16.84
CA LEU A 540 3.12 2.61 18.03
C LEU A 540 3.48 1.12 18.06
N ASP A 541 2.59 0.24 17.58
CA ASP A 541 2.85 -1.20 17.59
C ASP A 541 3.87 -1.58 16.51
N PHE A 542 3.81 -0.92 15.34
CA PHE A 542 4.85 -1.01 14.31
C PHE A 542 6.21 -0.55 14.85
N ALA A 543 6.27 0.61 15.49
CA ALA A 543 7.50 1.12 16.11
C ALA A 543 8.05 0.17 17.18
N ARG A 544 7.19 -0.34 18.09
CA ARG A 544 7.57 -1.28 19.16
C ARG A 544 8.15 -2.59 18.62
N VAL A 545 7.55 -3.17 17.58
CA VAL A 545 8.04 -4.43 16.98
C VAL A 545 9.32 -4.21 16.18
N ASN A 546 9.41 -3.12 15.41
CA ASN A 546 10.57 -2.88 14.55
C ASN A 546 11.80 -2.36 15.31
N LEU A 547 11.63 -1.61 16.41
CA LEU A 547 12.73 -1.01 17.18
C LEU A 547 13.83 -2.02 17.60
N PRO A 548 13.53 -3.18 18.21
CA PRO A 548 14.57 -4.18 18.51
C PRO A 548 15.18 -4.76 17.23
N ILE A 549 14.38 -5.00 16.18
CA ILE A 549 14.84 -5.57 14.91
C ILE A 549 15.86 -4.63 14.24
N ILE A 550 15.57 -3.33 14.14
CA ILE A 550 16.48 -2.35 13.55
C ILE A 550 17.71 -2.12 14.43
N ALA A 551 17.57 -2.13 15.76
CA ALA A 551 18.70 -1.98 16.68
C ALA A 551 19.72 -3.13 16.52
N ILE A 552 19.24 -4.38 16.48
CA ILE A 552 20.09 -5.56 16.26
C ILE A 552 20.69 -5.53 14.85
N ALA A 553 19.88 -5.25 13.82
CA ALA A 553 20.35 -5.22 12.44
C ALA A 553 21.44 -4.17 12.20
N MET A 554 21.27 -2.96 12.75
CA MET A 554 22.27 -1.89 12.66
C MET A 554 23.52 -2.19 13.49
N ALA A 555 23.38 -2.74 14.69
CA ALA A 555 24.53 -3.11 15.52
C ALA A 555 25.42 -4.14 14.80
N VAL A 556 24.83 -5.19 14.23
CA VAL A 556 25.58 -6.21 13.45
C VAL A 556 26.14 -5.61 12.16
N GLY A 557 25.31 -4.92 11.36
CA GLY A 557 25.73 -4.35 10.08
C GLY A 557 26.89 -3.37 10.22
N CYS A 558 26.83 -2.45 11.20
CA CYS A 558 27.91 -1.52 11.49
C CYS A 558 29.16 -2.22 12.06
N ALA A 559 29.03 -3.18 12.97
CA ALA A 559 30.18 -3.90 13.53
C ALA A 559 30.93 -4.72 12.46
N VAL A 560 30.21 -5.38 11.56
CA VAL A 560 30.81 -6.12 10.43
C VAL A 560 31.44 -5.15 9.42
N LEU A 561 30.80 -4.01 9.13
CA LEU A 561 31.39 -2.98 8.27
C LEU A 561 32.68 -2.38 8.86
N VAL A 562 32.73 -2.14 10.18
CA VAL A 562 33.97 -1.74 10.87
C VAL A 562 35.07 -2.78 10.62
N GLY A 563 34.82 -4.06 10.94
CA GLY A 563 35.81 -5.12 10.74
C GLY A 563 36.30 -5.23 9.29
N GLN A 564 35.37 -5.26 8.34
CA GLN A 564 35.68 -5.29 6.90
C GLN A 564 36.53 -4.09 6.46
N VAL A 565 36.15 -2.88 6.84
CA VAL A 565 36.79 -1.66 6.34
C VAL A 565 38.19 -1.44 6.95
N TYR A 566 38.45 -1.95 8.17
CA TYR A 566 39.82 -2.03 8.70
C TYR A 566 40.68 -3.12 8.04
N ILE A 567 40.09 -4.21 7.53
CA ILE A 567 40.81 -5.27 6.80
C ILE A 567 41.10 -4.88 5.33
N VAL A 568 40.16 -4.21 4.67
CA VAL A 568 40.15 -4.03 3.20
C VAL A 568 40.65 -2.64 2.77
N ARG A 569 40.66 -1.62 3.64
CA ARG A 569 41.05 -0.24 3.29
C ARG A 569 42.16 0.29 4.20
N GLY A 570 43.11 1.03 3.64
CA GLY A 570 44.15 1.72 4.37
C GLY A 570 43.82 3.19 4.65
N ASP A 571 44.77 3.88 5.28
CA ASP A 571 44.65 5.30 5.65
C ASP A 571 45.22 6.25 4.59
N GLU A 572 45.50 5.76 3.38
CA GLU A 572 45.90 6.58 2.24
C GLU A 572 44.84 7.66 1.91
N PRO A 573 45.24 8.83 1.37
CA PRO A 573 44.30 9.85 0.90
C PRO A 573 43.25 9.28 -0.07
N TYR A 574 41.99 9.64 0.14
CA TYR A 574 40.93 9.36 -0.81
C TYR A 574 41.10 10.24 -2.06
N VAL A 575 41.52 9.62 -3.17
CA VAL A 575 41.63 10.26 -4.48
C VAL A 575 40.29 10.17 -5.20
N TRP A 576 39.77 11.31 -5.65
CA TRP A 576 38.60 11.36 -6.54
C TRP A 576 39.08 11.38 -8.00
N GLU A 577 38.97 10.24 -8.69
CA GLU A 577 39.04 10.21 -10.14
C GLU A 577 37.78 10.87 -10.71
N LYS A 578 37.96 11.89 -11.57
CA LYS A 578 36.87 12.42 -12.40
C LYS A 578 36.63 11.44 -13.56
N ILE A 579 35.61 10.61 -13.40
CA ILE A 579 34.91 9.93 -14.49
C ILE A 579 34.16 10.99 -15.32
#